data_AF-A0A2E0ZJX4-F1
#
_entry.id   AF-A0A2E0ZJX4-F1
#
_cell.length_a   1.000
_cell.length_b   1.000
_cell.length_c   1.000
_cell.angle_alpha   90.00
_cell.angle_beta   90.00
_cell.angle_gamma   90.00
#
_symmetry.space_group_name_H-M   'P 1'
#
loop_
_entity.id
_entity.type
_entity.pdbx_description
1 polymer ?
#
loop_
_entity_poly.entity_id
_entity_poly.type
_entity_poly.pdbx_seq_one_letter_code
_entity_poly.pdbx_strand_id
1 'polypeptide(L)' 'MKQQNEKNDHYHLSLGISIGAGGGVALGLVLMTILDHPGFFALGIGIGVSIGTAVGAALDQQGDNHAGD' A
#
# COMPACT_ATOMS: atom_id res chain seq x y z
N MET A 1 18.86 -21.29 6.53
CA MET A 1 17.40 -21.14 6.32
C MET A 1 16.84 -19.80 6.83
N LYS A 2 17.48 -19.13 7.81
CA LYS A 2 17.00 -17.81 8.32
C LYS A 2 17.00 -16.64 7.33
N GLN A 3 17.89 -16.62 6.34
CA GLN A 3 18.01 -15.48 5.39
C GLN A 3 16.90 -15.38 4.33
N GLN A 4 16.00 -16.38 4.21
CA GLN A 4 14.89 -16.30 3.26
C GLN A 4 13.62 -15.69 3.87
N ASN A 5 13.51 -15.63 5.20
CA ASN A 5 12.33 -15.06 5.85
C ASN A 5 12.33 -13.52 5.77
N GLU A 6 13.47 -12.89 6.08
CA GLU A 6 13.66 -11.43 5.99
C GLU A 6 13.39 -10.83 4.61
N LYS A 7 13.52 -11.61 3.54
CA LYS A 7 13.21 -11.12 2.19
C LYS A 7 11.71 -11.08 1.93
N ASN A 8 10.91 -11.94 2.56
CA ASN A 8 9.47 -11.98 2.34
C ASN A 8 8.77 -10.83 3.08
N ASP A 9 9.22 -10.47 4.28
CA ASP A 9 8.64 -9.39 5.08
C ASP A 9 8.66 -8.04 4.32
N HIS A 10 9.80 -7.73 3.69
CA HIS A 10 9.91 -6.52 2.88
C HIS A 10 9.12 -6.56 1.56
N TYR A 11 8.87 -7.75 1.00
CA TYR A 11 8.13 -7.89 -0.24
C TYR A 11 6.65 -7.55 -0.07
N HIS A 12 6.04 -7.93 1.05
CA HIS A 12 4.61 -7.71 1.30
C HIS A 12 4.32 -6.24 1.58
N LEU A 13 5.18 -5.57 2.34
CA LEU A 13 5.10 -4.13 2.56
C LEU A 13 5.33 -3.35 1.25
N SER A 14 6.35 -3.73 0.47
CA SER A 14 6.66 -3.06 -0.81
C SER A 14 5.56 -3.26 -1.85
N LEU A 15 4.95 -4.46 -1.91
CA LEU A 15 3.81 -4.75 -2.75
C LEU A 15 2.56 -3.95 -2.32
N GLY A 16 2.29 -3.89 -1.01
CA GLY A 16 1.17 -3.11 -0.47
C GLY A 16 1.30 -1.62 -0.79
N ILE A 17 2.49 -1.04 -0.60
CA ILE A 17 2.77 0.36 -0.93
C ILE A 17 2.62 0.61 -2.43
N SER A 18 3.14 -0.27 -3.29
CA SER A 18 3.05 -0.08 -4.74
C SER A 18 1.62 -0.23 -5.28
N ILE A 19 0.83 -1.17 -4.75
CA ILE A 19 -0.61 -1.30 -5.07
C ILE A 19 -1.37 -0.07 -4.57
N GLY A 20 -1.12 0.37 -3.33
CA GLY A 20 -1.77 1.55 -2.75
C GLY A 20 -1.41 2.84 -3.48
N ALA A 21 -0.15 3.01 -3.87
CA ALA A 21 0.30 4.16 -4.65
C ALA A 21 -0.36 4.16 -6.04
N GLY A 22 -0.39 3.01 -6.73
CA GLY A 22 -1.07 2.87 -8.02
C GLY A 22 -2.57 3.17 -7.95
N GLY A 23 -3.26 2.58 -6.97
CA GLY A 23 -4.68 2.83 -6.73
C GLY A 23 -4.97 4.27 -6.27
N GLY A 24 -4.07 4.85 -5.47
CA GLY A 24 -4.15 6.24 -5.00
C GLY A 24 -3.99 7.26 -6.12
N VAL A 25 -3.08 7.02 -7.07
CA VAL A 25 -2.93 7.84 -8.28
C VAL A 25 -4.20 7.77 -9.13
N ALA A 26 -4.76 6.58 -9.33
CA ALA A 26 -6.01 6.42 -10.08
C ALA A 26 -7.18 7.14 -9.39
N LEU A 27 -7.36 6.98 -8.08
CA LEU A 27 -8.36 7.69 -7.29
C LEU A 27 -8.14 9.21 -7.31
N GLY A 28 -6.90 9.66 -7.19
CA GLY A 28 -6.52 11.07 -7.22
C GLY A 28 -6.81 11.71 -8.57
N LEU A 29 -6.54 11.01 -9.68
CA LEU A 29 -6.90 11.48 -11.02
C LEU A 29 -8.41 11.57 -11.19
N VAL A 30 -9.17 10.54 -10.78
CA VAL A 30 -10.63 10.54 -10.87
C VAL A 30 -11.22 11.70 -10.05
N LEU A 31 -10.81 11.87 -8.80
CA LEU A 31 -11.28 13.00 -7.98
C LEU A 31 -10.86 14.36 -8.56
N MET A 32 -9.63 14.48 -9.05
CA MET A 32 -9.16 15.71 -9.69
C MET A 32 -10.03 16.07 -10.90
N THR A 33 -10.42 15.07 -11.70
CA THR A 33 -11.23 15.28 -12.90
C THR A 33 -12.67 15.62 -12.56
N ILE A 34 -13.25 15.01 -11.51
CA ILE A 34 -14.64 15.24 -11.10
C ILE A 34 -14.80 16.58 -10.39
N LEU A 35 -13.86 16.96 -9.52
CA LEU A 35 -13.94 18.20 -8.73
C LEU A 35 -13.19 19.38 -9.38
N ASP A 36 -12.56 19.15 -10.53
CA ASP A 36 -11.77 20.11 -11.32
C ASP A 36 -10.78 20.93 -10.47
N HIS A 37 -10.21 20.27 -9.45
CA HIS A 37 -9.36 20.92 -8.46
C HIS A 37 -8.10 20.08 -8.23
N PRO A 38 -6.90 20.60 -8.59
CA PRO A 38 -5.66 19.83 -8.62
C PRO A 38 -5.21 19.35 -7.24
N GLY A 39 -5.68 19.97 -6.15
CA GLY A 39 -5.39 19.54 -4.78
C GLY A 39 -5.90 18.13 -4.44
N PHE A 40 -6.91 17.62 -5.15
CA PHE A 40 -7.44 16.28 -4.88
C PHE A 40 -6.55 15.15 -5.42
N PHE A 41 -5.62 15.45 -6.33
CA PHE A 41 -4.63 14.47 -6.77
C PHE A 41 -3.72 14.06 -5.60
N ALA A 42 -3.20 15.04 -4.86
CA ALA A 42 -2.39 14.79 -3.68
C ALA A 42 -3.19 14.07 -2.58
N LEU A 43 -4.48 14.39 -2.46
CA LEU A 43 -5.38 13.75 -1.50
C LEU A 43 -5.62 12.27 -1.87
N GLY A 44 -5.85 11.97 -3.14
CA GLY A 44 -5.99 10.59 -3.63
C GLY A 44 -4.72 9.76 -3.45
N ILE A 45 -3.54 10.33 -3.75
CA ILE A 45 -2.25 9.67 -3.48
C ILE A 45 -2.10 9.43 -1.97
N GLY A 46 -2.38 10.44 -1.13
CA GLY A 46 -2.27 10.32 0.32
C GLY A 46 -3.16 9.20 0.87
N ILE A 47 -4.41 9.13 0.41
CA ILE A 47 -5.34 8.05 0.79
C ILE A 47 -4.82 6.70 0.29
N GLY A 48 -4.45 6.58 -0.98
CA GLY A 48 -4.03 5.31 -1.54
C GLY A 48 -2.75 4.76 -0.92
N VAL A 49 -1.75 5.61 -0.66
CA VAL A 49 -0.53 5.21 0.04
C VAL A 49 -0.86 4.80 1.47
N SER A 50 -1.70 5.55 2.19
CA SER A 50 -2.11 5.19 3.55
C SER A 50 -2.80 3.82 3.60
N ILE A 51 -3.72 3.55 2.67
CA ILE A 51 -4.41 2.26 2.56
C ILE A 51 -3.42 1.15 2.18
N GLY A 52 -2.57 1.36 1.17
CA GLY A 52 -1.59 0.37 0.74
C GLY A 52 -0.57 0.02 1.81
N THR A 53 -0.14 1.01 2.59
CA THR A 53 0.77 0.79 3.71
C THR A 53 0.07 0.07 4.85
N ALA A 54 -1.18 0.43 5.18
CA ALA A 54 -1.97 -0.25 6.19
C ALA A 54 -2.27 -1.72 5.82
N VAL A 55 -2.63 -1.98 4.57
CA VAL A 55 -2.87 -3.34 4.05
C VAL A 55 -1.56 -4.12 3.98
N GLY A 56 -0.48 -3.51 3.49
CA GLY A 56 0.85 -4.12 3.45
C GLY A 56 1.35 -4.51 4.84
N ALA A 57 1.20 -3.61 5.83
CA ALA A 57 1.57 -3.88 7.22
C ALA A 57 0.64 -4.92 7.89
N ALA A 58 -0.66 -4.93 7.57
CA ALA A 58 -1.57 -5.95 8.10
C ALA A 58 -1.28 -7.35 7.53
N LEU A 59 -0.89 -7.44 6.26
CA LEU A 59 -0.47 -8.70 5.62
C LEU A 59 0.89 -9.17 6.13
N ASP A 60 1.81 -8.24 6.39
CA ASP A 60 3.10 -8.50 7.04
C ASP A 60 2.89 -9.11 8.44
N GLN A 61 2.00 -8.52 9.25
CA GLN A 61 1.61 -9.05 10.55
C GLN A 61 0.91 -10.41 10.48
N GLN A 62 0.19 -10.72 9.39
CA GLN A 62 -0.43 -12.04 9.21
C GLN A 62 0.58 -13.12 8.80
N GLY A 63 1.63 -12.77 8.06
CA GLY A 63 2.73 -13.68 7.71
C GLY A 63 3.48 -14.19 8.93
N ASP A 64 3.76 -13.30 9.89
CA ASP A 64 4.46 -13.65 11.14
C ASP A 64 3.63 -14.58 12.05
N ASN A 65 2.30 -14.46 12.03
CA ASN A 65 1.40 -15.29 12.84
C ASN A 65 1.16 -16.70 12.27
N HIS A 66 1.68 -17.04 11.08
CA HIS A 66 1.56 -18.37 10.47
C HIS A 66 2.91 -19.09 10.33
N ALA A 67 4.03 -18.45 10.65
CA ALA A 67 5.35 -19.08 10.68
C ALA A 67 5.72 -19.69 12.06
N GLY A 68 4.75 -19.73 12.99
CA GLY A 68 4.94 -20.14 14.39
C GLY A 68 4.28 -21.47 14.80
N ASP A 69 3.77 -22.28 13.86
CA ASP A 69 3.25 -23.63 14.13
C ASP A 69 4.19 -24.72 13.56
#